data_AF-A0A7S1TME1-F1
#
_entry.id   AF-A0A7S1TME1-F1
#
_cell.length_a   1.000
_cell.length_b   1.000
_cell.length_c   1.000
_cell.angle_alpha   90.00
_cell.angle_beta   90.00
_cell.angle_gamma   90.00
#
_symmetry.space_group_name_H-M   'P 1'
#
loop_
_entity.id
_entity.type
_entity.pdbx_description
1 polymer ?
#
loop_
_entity_poly.entity_id
_entity_poly.type
_entity_poly.pdbx_seq_one_letter_code
_entity_poly.pdbx_strand_id
1 'polypeptide(L)'
;KVSIMARNGNGVPRLLVVDWDGTVADSLPHIVRSWRAAFAETLGSAFVPESELVRRSVGLPVDLAVKFLWPAQTSERVPAIDDGTAAAVRAKYGELFRRGRHETGLFSPAE
;
A
#
# COMPACT_ATOMS: atom_id res chain seq x y z
N LYS A 1 -7.52 0.99 -12.41
CA LYS A 1 -8.17 1.91 -13.37
C LYS A 1 -7.72 1.63 -14.81
N VAL A 2 -8.59 1.82 -15.81
CA VAL A 2 -8.24 1.69 -17.24
C VAL A 2 -8.61 2.98 -17.98
N SER A 3 -7.68 3.52 -18.76
CA SER A 3 -7.89 4.74 -19.56
C SER A 3 -7.59 4.47 -21.02
N ILE A 4 -8.52 4.82 -21.91
CA ILE A 4 -8.31 4.81 -23.37
C ILE A 4 -7.76 6.18 -23.76
N MET A 5 -6.52 6.23 -24.23
CA MET A 5 -5.84 7.50 -24.51
C MET A 5 -5.97 7.95 -25.96
N ALA A 6 -6.22 7.02 -26.89
CA ALA A 6 -6.39 7.33 -28.30
C ALA A 6 -7.33 6.34 -28.98
N ARG A 7 -8.13 6.84 -29.91
CA ARG A 7 -8.96 6.05 -30.84
C ARG A 7 -8.55 6.41 -32.27
N ASN A 8 -8.64 5.47 -33.20
CA ASN A 8 -8.49 5.77 -34.63
C ASN A 8 -9.77 6.42 -35.20
N GLY A 9 -9.77 6.76 -36.49
CA GLY A 9 -10.91 7.39 -37.17
C GLY A 9 -12.19 6.54 -37.23
N ASN A 10 -12.12 5.23 -36.93
CA ASN A 10 -13.31 4.37 -36.81
C ASN A 10 -13.69 4.07 -35.34
N GLY A 11 -13.09 4.79 -34.38
CA GLY A 11 -13.43 4.70 -32.96
C GLY A 11 -12.76 3.57 -32.18
N VAL A 12 -11.94 2.73 -32.81
CA VAL A 12 -11.23 1.62 -32.15
C VAL A 12 -10.08 2.16 -31.30
N PRO A 13 -9.95 1.74 -30.02
CA PRO A 13 -8.84 2.11 -29.15
C PRO A 13 -7.49 1.71 -29.75
N ARG A 14 -6.55 2.64 -29.81
CA ARG A 14 -5.16 2.38 -30.24
C ARG A 14 -4.16 2.36 -29.08
N LEU A 15 -4.52 2.94 -27.95
CA LEU A 15 -3.67 3.01 -26.78
C LEU A 15 -4.50 2.82 -25.51
N LEU A 16 -4.11 1.84 -24.72
CA LEU A 16 -4.66 1.54 -23.41
C LEU A 16 -3.59 1.82 -22.35
N VAL A 17 -3.93 2.63 -21.36
CA VAL A 17 -3.14 2.75 -20.13
C VAL A 17 -3.87 2.00 -19.04
N VAL A 18 -3.21 0.98 -18.52
CA VAL A 18 -3.73 0.10 -17.49
C VAL A 18 -2.95 0.36 -16.22
N ASP A 19 -3.67 0.70 -15.17
CA ASP A 19 -3.13 0.75 -13.81
C ASP A 19 -2.66 -0.65 -13.38
N TRP A 20 -1.68 -0.74 -12.49
CA TRP A 20 -1.13 -2.04 -12.11
C TRP A 20 -1.92 -2.63 -10.93
N ASP A 21 -1.85 -1.96 -9.80
CA ASP A 21 -2.41 -2.41 -8.53
C ASP A 21 -3.94 -2.41 -8.56
N GLY A 22 -4.56 -3.54 -8.21
CA GLY A 22 -6.01 -3.72 -8.20
C GLY A 22 -6.66 -3.74 -9.59
N THR A 23 -5.87 -3.80 -10.66
CA THR A 23 -6.37 -3.85 -12.04
C THR A 23 -5.74 -4.99 -12.82
N VAL A 24 -4.40 -5.06 -12.86
CA VAL A 24 -3.67 -6.17 -13.47
C VAL A 24 -3.37 -7.25 -12.44
N ALA A 25 -3.07 -6.85 -11.20
CA ALA A 25 -2.77 -7.76 -10.11
C ALA A 25 -3.51 -7.35 -8.83
N ASP A 26 -4.01 -8.33 -8.08
CA ASP A 26 -4.48 -8.10 -6.71
C ASP A 26 -3.30 -8.02 -5.74
N SER A 27 -2.65 -6.87 -5.71
CA SER A 27 -1.55 -6.57 -4.80
C SER A 27 -2.00 -6.07 -3.43
N LEU A 28 -3.30 -5.83 -3.24
CA LEU A 28 -3.84 -5.21 -2.04
C LEU A 28 -3.59 -6.04 -0.76
N PRO A 29 -3.77 -7.38 -0.76
CA PRO A 29 -3.42 -8.20 0.39
C PRO A 29 -1.93 -8.10 0.76
N HIS A 30 -1.04 -8.02 -0.23
CA HIS A 30 0.40 -7.89 -0.02
C HIS A 30 0.78 -6.54 0.59
N ILE A 31 0.16 -5.46 0.10
CA ILE A 31 0.34 -4.11 0.64
C ILE A 31 -0.12 -4.07 2.10
N VAL A 32 -1.31 -4.61 2.39
CA VAL A 32 -1.87 -4.65 3.76
C VAL A 32 -0.96 -5.42 4.72
N ARG A 33 -0.50 -6.62 4.33
CA ARG A 33 0.42 -7.42 5.15
C ARG A 33 1.73 -6.68 5.42
N SER A 34 2.31 -6.08 4.37
CA SER A 34 3.60 -5.38 4.48
C SER A 34 3.54 -4.17 5.41
N TRP A 35 2.49 -3.35 5.30
CA TRP A 35 2.32 -2.21 6.19
C TRP A 35 2.10 -2.62 7.64
N ARG A 36 1.19 -3.56 7.89
CA ARG A 36 0.89 -4.03 9.25
C ARG A 36 2.12 -4.63 9.92
N ALA A 37 2.89 -5.43 9.18
CA ALA A 37 4.15 -5.99 9.66
C ALA A 37 5.20 -4.90 9.89
N ALA A 38 5.30 -3.88 9.04
CA ALA A 38 6.24 -2.79 9.25
C ALA A 38 5.97 -2.01 10.54
N PHE A 39 4.71 -1.69 10.81
CA PHE A 39 4.32 -1.07 12.08
C PHE A 39 4.57 -1.99 13.27
N ALA A 40 4.20 -3.27 13.17
CA ALA A 40 4.43 -4.26 14.24
C ALA A 40 5.93 -4.41 14.58
N GLU A 41 6.78 -4.55 13.58
CA GLU A 41 8.23 -4.77 13.76
C GLU A 41 8.97 -3.50 14.22
N THR A 42 8.48 -2.32 13.87
CA THR A 42 9.15 -1.05 14.20
C THR A 42 8.68 -0.47 15.53
N LEU A 43 7.39 -0.62 15.85
CA LEU A 43 6.73 0.08 16.96
C LEU A 43 6.10 -0.88 17.98
N GLY A 44 5.91 -2.15 17.61
CA GLY A 44 5.22 -3.15 18.42
C GLY A 44 3.76 -3.35 18.00
N SER A 45 3.15 -4.42 18.52
CA SER A 45 1.81 -4.87 18.16
C SER A 45 0.68 -3.89 18.50
N ALA A 46 0.91 -3.00 19.48
CA ALA A 46 -0.05 -1.98 19.90
C ALA A 46 -0.29 -0.88 18.84
N PHE A 47 0.62 -0.73 17.87
CA PHE A 47 0.58 0.33 16.86
C PHE A 47 0.25 -0.19 15.47
N VAL A 48 -0.29 -1.41 15.36
CA VAL A 48 -0.61 -2.00 14.06
C VAL A 48 -1.87 -1.35 13.50
N PRO A 49 -1.80 -0.68 12.33
CA PRO A 49 -2.95 -0.02 11.74
C PRO A 49 -3.98 -1.04 11.29
N GLU A 50 -5.26 -0.71 11.47
CA GLU A 50 -6.35 -1.53 10.96
C GLU A 50 -6.25 -1.77 9.46
N SER A 51 -6.57 -2.98 9.01
CA SER A 51 -6.45 -3.37 7.60
C SER A 51 -7.24 -2.43 6.68
N GLU A 52 -8.43 -2.01 7.09
CA GLU A 52 -9.26 -1.06 6.32
C GLU A 52 -8.65 0.35 6.26
N LEU A 53 -7.92 0.77 7.30
CA LEU A 53 -7.18 2.03 7.26
C LEU A 53 -6.02 1.92 6.26
N VAL A 54 -5.32 0.79 6.25
CA VAL A 54 -4.26 0.51 5.26
C VAL A 54 -4.82 0.52 3.83
N ARG A 55 -5.99 -0.07 3.59
CA ARG A 55 -6.62 -0.02 2.26
C ARG A 55 -6.91 1.42 1.82
N ARG A 56 -7.30 2.30 2.74
CA ARG A 56 -7.57 3.73 2.44
C ARG A 56 -6.31 4.55 2.15
N SER A 57 -5.13 4.09 2.57
CA SER A 57 -3.87 4.78 2.25
C SER A 57 -3.28 4.38 0.90
N VAL A 58 -3.84 3.38 0.23
CA VAL A 58 -3.33 2.90 -1.07
C VAL A 58 -3.49 3.99 -2.12
N GLY A 59 -2.42 4.21 -2.90
CA GLY A 59 -2.32 5.30 -3.87
C GLY A 59 -1.76 6.60 -3.31
N LEU A 60 -1.60 6.73 -1.98
CA LEU A 60 -0.86 7.85 -1.40
C LEU A 60 0.65 7.68 -1.60
N PRO A 61 1.40 8.79 -1.73
CA PRO A 61 2.85 8.79 -1.54
C PRO A 61 3.19 8.14 -0.20
N VAL A 62 4.25 7.31 -0.16
CA VAL A 62 4.61 6.52 1.04
C VAL A 62 4.76 7.40 2.29
N ASP A 63 5.34 8.60 2.16
CA ASP A 63 5.50 9.53 3.29
C ASP A 63 4.17 10.03 3.85
N LEU A 64 3.17 10.22 2.98
CA LEU A 64 1.80 10.56 3.40
C LEU A 64 1.08 9.35 3.95
N ALA A 65 1.33 8.15 3.41
CA ALA A 65 0.78 6.91 3.93
C ALA A 65 1.27 6.64 5.36
N VAL A 66 2.56 6.81 5.67
CA VAL A 66 3.07 6.67 7.05
C VAL A 66 2.32 7.60 8.01
N LYS A 67 2.14 8.87 7.64
CA LYS A 67 1.44 9.87 8.46
C LYS A 67 -0.05 9.58 8.60
N PHE A 68 -0.69 9.07 7.55
CA PHE A 68 -2.10 8.70 7.55
C PHE A 68 -2.36 7.43 8.36
N LEU A 69 -1.44 6.46 8.27
CA LEU A 69 -1.50 5.19 8.98
C LEU A 69 -1.02 5.26 10.42
N TRP A 70 -0.45 6.39 10.82
CA TRP A 70 -0.20 6.73 12.21
C TRP A 70 -1.49 7.30 12.83
N PRO A 71 -2.27 6.54 13.60
CA PRO A 71 -3.57 7.02 14.04
C PRO A 71 -3.61 7.23 15.54
N ALA A 72 -4.53 8.10 15.91
CA ALA A 72 -5.21 8.26 17.18
C ALA A 72 -5.88 6.95 17.71
N GLN A 73 -5.21 5.80 17.61
CA GLN A 73 -5.68 4.50 18.12
C GLN A 73 -5.63 4.40 19.66
N THR A 74 -5.07 5.40 20.33
CA THR A 74 -5.23 5.57 21.77
C THR A 74 -6.11 6.78 22.05
N SER A 75 -7.11 6.59 22.90
CA SER A 75 -7.92 7.66 23.51
C SER A 75 -7.10 8.64 24.37
N GLU A 76 -5.78 8.50 24.41
CA GLU A 76 -4.82 9.43 25.00
C GLU A 76 -3.92 9.99 23.90
N ARG A 77 -3.57 11.28 24.02
CA ARG A 77 -2.72 12.04 23.10
C ARG A 77 -1.51 11.22 22.61
N VAL A 78 -1.62 10.63 21.41
CA VAL A 78 -0.46 10.08 20.71
C VAL A 78 0.41 11.28 20.31
N PRO A 79 1.70 11.33 20.68
CA PRO A 79 2.62 12.32 20.14
C PRO A 79 2.63 12.29 18.61
N ALA A 80 2.92 13.43 17.99
CA ALA A 80 3.23 13.42 16.56
C ALA A 80 4.36 12.41 16.30
N ILE A 81 4.23 11.61 15.23
CA ILE A 81 5.33 10.77 14.79
C ILE A 81 6.52 11.66 14.44
N ASP A 82 7.68 11.42 15.05
CA ASP A 82 8.90 12.11 14.66
C ASP A 82 9.43 11.58 13.32
N ASP A 83 10.26 12.39 12.66
CA ASP A 83 10.79 12.07 11.33
C ASP A 83 11.65 10.80 11.33
N GLY A 84 12.36 10.50 12.43
CA GLY A 84 13.17 9.30 12.57
C GLY A 84 12.32 8.04 12.62
N THR A 85 11.26 8.07 13.42
CA THR A 85 10.27 7.00 13.51
C THR A 85 9.55 6.80 12.18
N ALA A 86 9.13 7.88 11.53
CA ALA A 86 8.48 7.80 10.21
C ALA A 86 9.42 7.19 9.15
N ALA A 87 10.69 7.58 9.15
CA ALA A 87 11.71 7.02 8.26
C ALA A 87 11.96 5.53 8.51
N ALA A 88 11.99 5.10 9.77
CA ALA A 88 12.17 3.69 10.14
C ALA A 88 11.01 2.83 9.63
N VAL A 89 9.76 3.25 9.86
CA VAL A 89 8.57 2.56 9.36
C VAL A 89 8.58 2.49 7.84
N ARG A 90 8.91 3.59 7.16
CA ARG A 90 9.05 3.62 5.69
C ARG A 90 10.09 2.63 5.19
N ALA A 91 11.28 2.62 5.80
CA ALA A 91 12.37 1.72 5.40
C ALA A 91 11.95 0.26 5.58
N LYS A 92 11.33 -0.06 6.72
CA LYS A 92 10.84 -1.41 7.03
C LYS A 92 9.73 -1.85 6.07
N TYR A 93 8.77 -0.98 5.75
CA TYR A 93 7.77 -1.26 4.71
C TYR A 93 8.43 -1.59 3.37
N GLY A 94 9.42 -0.80 2.94
CA GLY A 94 10.14 -1.04 1.68
C GLY A 94 10.95 -2.33 1.66
N GLU A 95 11.48 -2.77 2.80
CA GLU A 95 12.12 -4.08 2.98
C GLU A 95 11.10 -5.22 2.83
N LEU A 96 10.05 -5.20 3.66
CA LEU A 96 9.04 -6.27 3.73
C LEU A 96 8.24 -6.42 2.43
N PHE A 97 7.87 -5.28 1.83
CA PHE A 97 7.17 -5.26 0.55
C PHE A 97 8.00 -5.90 -0.57
N ARG A 98 9.33 -5.70 -0.58
CA ARG A 98 10.24 -6.35 -1.54
C ARG A 98 10.43 -7.83 -1.22
N ARG A 99 10.60 -8.19 0.04
CA ARG A 99 10.77 -9.58 0.46
C ARG A 99 9.58 -10.46 0.05
N GLY A 100 8.36 -10.01 0.33
CA GLY A 100 7.16 -10.78 0.00
C GLY A 100 6.81 -10.83 -1.50
N ARG A 101 7.52 -10.10 -2.38
CA ARG A 101 7.37 -10.27 -3.85
C ARG A 101 7.83 -11.64 -4.35
N HIS A 102 8.60 -12.37 -3.56
CA HIS A 102 9.14 -13.66 -3.95
C HIS A 102 8.29 -14.86 -3.48
N GLU A 103 7.29 -14.64 -2.62
CA GLU A 103 6.55 -15.73 -1.95
C GLU A 103 5.19 -16.06 -2.59
N THR A 104 4.54 -15.09 -3.24
CA THR A 104 3.27 -15.32 -3.94
C THR A 104 3.45 -14.99 -5.41
N GLY A 105 3.46 -16.01 -6.27
CA GLY A 105 3.42 -15.82 -7.71
C GLY A 105 2.31 -14.83 -8.08
N LEU A 106 2.64 -13.89 -8.97
CA LEU A 106 1.77 -12.79 -9.44
C LEU A 106 0.40 -13.24 -9.99
N PHE A 107 0.21 -14.54 -10.17
CA PHE A 107 -1.02 -15.19 -10.58
C PHE A 107 -1.36 -16.27 -9.56
N SER A 108 -2.22 -15.95 -8.58
CA SER A 108 -3.02 -17.02 -7.96
C SER A 108 -4.19 -17.28 -8.91
N PRO A 109 -4.46 -18.54 -9.29
CA PRO A 109 -5.61 -18.84 -10.14
C PRO A 109 -6.88 -18.37 -9.41
N ALA A 110 -7.72 -17.61 -10.12
CA ALA A 110 -9.06 -17.29 -9.63
C ALA A 110 -9.85 -18.60 -9.52
N GLU A 111 -10.41 -18.87 -8.33
CA GLU A 111 -11.47 -19.87 -8.13
C GLU A 111 -12.82 -19.35 -8.65
#